data_AF-A0A1W1UD25-F1
#
_entry.id   AF-A0A1W1UD25-F1
#
_cell.length_a   1.000
_cell.length_b   1.000
_cell.length_c   1.000
_cell.angle_alpha   90.00
_cell.angle_beta   90.00
_cell.angle_gamma   90.00
#
_symmetry.space_group_name_H-M   'P 1'
#
loop_
_entity.id
_entity.type
_entity.pdbx_description
1 polymer ?
#
loop_
_entity_poly.entity_id
_entity_poly.type
_entity_poly.pdbx_seq_one_letter_code
_entity_poly.pdbx_strand_id
1 'polypeptide(L)'
;MWKRRVLYPLITGSAALVLLTVYQLQRLEDRLQDLLQQQLPDLHFDTHSFSYLPTPTISLSQATYQYQHWALSAQQVKTAFSWGSLLGLSPRITQAELVGGVLTAQQQPELENIAVKLENIDRHYNSAQLTMSADTPSSRLNVTALAQRFANGIELNRLQLNAVMTQGYFLNNPNLALQADKLSLSLQQNMWQLALQQGKLNQLALTRAVLHYYPAEGDAKPHFDLQLQPPQGKLRISSRQQAQGNLLNLQGEQLVLAPLLEFLRLPILLEGVSYFSGDTLFDNGVLARGDLTLNVGHTKLNGLNLLDLVSQYFPIRQGAKKYSDRIETPFEQVDIALDWNREKVNFKRISAQGNELNLSGKGEMDLTDFSCRVELKLSPNIAGYSQYQLPVSLFGPCRSPQYRVSLDKKLGDQLKQILKDKLKERH
;
A
#
# COMPACT_ATOMS: atom_id res chain seq x y z
N MET A 1 -60.39 12.31 54.49
CA MET A 1 -60.42 10.94 53.91
C MET A 1 -60.19 10.87 52.40
N TRP A 2 -60.11 11.98 51.66
CA TRP A 2 -59.95 11.97 50.19
C TRP A 2 -58.52 11.66 49.70
N LYS A 3 -57.46 12.03 50.46
CA LYS A 3 -56.06 11.82 50.06
C LYS A 3 -55.62 10.34 49.98
N ARG A 4 -56.16 9.43 50.80
CA ARG A 4 -55.77 7.99 50.80
C ARG A 4 -56.41 7.18 49.67
N ARG A 5 -57.60 7.55 49.20
CA ARG A 5 -58.32 6.82 48.14
C ARG A 5 -57.77 7.07 46.73
N VAL A 6 -57.02 8.16 46.54
CA VAL A 6 -56.34 8.47 45.27
C VAL A 6 -54.87 8.03 45.31
N LEU A 7 -54.18 8.16 46.45
CA LEU A 7 -52.79 7.72 46.56
C LEU A 7 -52.61 6.21 46.34
N TYR A 8 -53.48 5.38 46.92
CA TYR A 8 -53.37 3.92 46.82
C TYR A 8 -53.45 3.41 45.38
N PRO A 9 -54.47 3.75 44.56
CA PRO A 9 -54.55 3.31 43.17
C PRO A 9 -53.45 3.92 42.29
N LEU A 10 -52.91 5.09 42.65
CA LEU A 10 -51.83 5.73 41.91
C LEU A 10 -50.47 5.08 42.23
N ILE A 11 -50.25 4.66 43.47
CA ILE A 11 -49.08 3.88 43.91
C ILE A 11 -49.15 2.44 43.41
N THR A 12 -50.31 1.77 43.51
CA THR A 12 -50.46 0.41 42.98
C THR A 12 -50.47 0.39 41.45
N GLY A 13 -51.05 1.41 40.80
CA GLY A 13 -51.00 1.59 39.35
C GLY A 13 -49.57 1.85 38.86
N SER A 14 -48.81 2.71 39.53
CA SER A 14 -47.39 2.93 39.20
C SER A 14 -46.52 1.72 39.51
N ALA A 15 -46.72 1.02 40.63
CA ALA A 15 -46.01 -0.20 40.96
C ALA A 15 -46.32 -1.34 39.96
N ALA A 16 -47.58 -1.49 39.56
CA ALA A 16 -47.97 -2.43 38.52
C ALA A 16 -47.34 -2.08 37.18
N LEU A 17 -47.28 -0.80 36.82
CA LEU A 17 -46.66 -0.33 35.57
C LEU A 17 -45.14 -0.51 35.57
N VAL A 18 -44.49 -0.32 36.72
CA VAL A 18 -43.07 -0.63 36.95
C VAL A 18 -42.82 -2.13 36.85
N LEU A 19 -43.64 -2.96 37.49
CA LEU A 19 -43.51 -4.42 37.40
C LEU A 19 -43.76 -4.92 35.96
N LEU A 20 -44.73 -4.35 35.25
CA LEU A 20 -45.02 -4.68 33.85
C LEU A 20 -43.88 -4.26 32.94
N THR A 21 -43.26 -3.10 33.19
CA THR A 21 -42.07 -2.66 32.44
C THR A 21 -40.88 -3.56 32.75
N VAL A 22 -40.59 -3.87 34.01
CA VAL A 22 -39.50 -4.80 34.38
C VAL A 22 -39.71 -6.18 33.73
N TYR A 23 -40.92 -6.72 33.75
CA TYR A 23 -41.25 -8.00 33.13
C TYR A 23 -41.11 -7.97 31.60
N GLN A 24 -41.60 -6.91 30.95
CA GLN A 24 -41.43 -6.71 29.50
C GLN A 24 -39.95 -6.59 29.12
N LEU A 25 -39.14 -5.97 29.98
CA LEU A 25 -37.72 -5.76 29.76
C LEU A 25 -36.91 -7.07 29.87
N GLN A 26 -37.20 -7.93 30.84
CA GLN A 26 -36.60 -9.28 30.92
C GLN A 26 -36.92 -10.12 29.68
N ARG A 27 -38.18 -10.12 29.24
CA ARG A 27 -38.59 -10.84 28.02
C ARG A 27 -37.89 -10.32 26.76
N LEU A 28 -37.50 -9.05 26.76
CA LEU A 28 -36.78 -8.41 25.68
C LEU A 28 -35.32 -8.88 25.64
N GLU A 29 -34.69 -9.00 26.82
CA GLU A 29 -33.35 -9.55 26.99
C GLU A 29 -33.26 -10.99 26.46
N ASP A 30 -34.16 -11.88 26.90
CA ASP A 30 -34.21 -13.28 26.46
C ASP A 30 -34.35 -13.41 24.93
N ARG A 31 -35.25 -12.62 24.32
CA ARG A 31 -35.46 -12.64 22.86
C ARG A 31 -34.28 -12.09 22.08
N LEU A 32 -33.60 -11.06 22.59
CA LEU A 32 -32.42 -10.50 21.96
C LEU A 32 -31.27 -11.51 21.99
N GLN A 33 -31.14 -12.27 23.08
CA GLN A 33 -30.18 -13.36 23.20
C GLN A 33 -30.46 -14.49 22.18
N ASP A 34 -31.71 -14.95 22.09
CA ASP A 34 -32.09 -15.99 21.12
C ASP A 34 -31.80 -15.56 19.67
N LEU A 35 -32.11 -14.30 19.32
CA LEU A 35 -31.84 -13.75 17.99
C LEU A 35 -30.34 -13.66 17.70
N LEU A 36 -29.52 -13.31 18.69
CA LEU A 36 -28.06 -13.27 18.56
C LEU A 36 -27.49 -14.65 18.27
N GLN A 37 -27.91 -15.68 19.01
CA GLN A 37 -27.47 -17.06 18.79
C GLN A 37 -27.97 -17.63 17.45
N GLN A 38 -29.17 -17.27 17.00
CA GLN A 38 -29.67 -17.70 15.70
C GLN A 38 -28.93 -17.07 14.52
N GLN A 39 -28.51 -15.81 14.64
CA GLN A 39 -27.81 -15.11 13.55
C GLN A 39 -26.30 -15.35 13.55
N LEU A 40 -25.70 -15.63 14.71
CA LEU A 40 -24.28 -15.87 14.90
C LEU A 40 -24.07 -17.14 15.76
N PRO A 41 -24.25 -18.33 15.18
CA PRO A 41 -24.18 -19.59 15.93
C PRO A 41 -22.79 -19.86 16.53
N ASP A 42 -21.73 -19.33 15.92
CA ASP A 42 -20.34 -19.51 16.36
C ASP A 42 -19.86 -18.42 17.34
N LEU A 43 -20.78 -17.60 17.88
CA LEU A 43 -20.47 -16.57 18.87
C LEU A 43 -20.69 -17.09 20.29
N HIS A 44 -19.62 -17.15 21.07
CA HIS A 44 -19.63 -17.51 22.48
C HIS A 44 -19.34 -16.28 23.35
N PHE A 45 -19.92 -16.19 24.56
CA PHE A 45 -19.66 -15.11 25.52
C PHE A 45 -19.95 -15.60 26.95
N ASP A 46 -19.21 -15.06 27.93
CA ASP A 46 -19.31 -15.52 29.33
C ASP A 46 -20.51 -14.89 30.06
N THR A 47 -20.67 -13.58 29.89
CA THR A 47 -21.71 -12.81 30.56
C THR A 47 -22.33 -11.79 29.63
N HIS A 48 -23.61 -11.53 29.82
CA HIS A 48 -24.32 -10.43 29.20
C HIS A 48 -24.89 -9.52 30.29
N SER A 49 -25.01 -8.23 29.99
CA SER A 49 -25.71 -7.28 30.85
C SER A 49 -26.51 -6.31 30.00
N PHE A 50 -27.76 -6.08 30.40
CA PHE A 50 -28.59 -5.05 29.80
C PHE A 50 -28.61 -3.79 30.68
N SER A 51 -28.17 -2.66 30.16
CA SER A 51 -28.37 -1.35 30.79
C SER A 51 -29.49 -0.60 30.09
N TYR A 52 -30.43 -0.04 30.84
CA TYR A 52 -31.58 0.67 30.26
C TYR A 52 -31.30 2.17 30.05
N LEU A 53 -30.47 2.78 30.89
CA LEU A 53 -30.27 4.24 30.91
C LEU A 53 -28.80 4.62 30.65
N PRO A 54 -28.54 5.78 29.99
CA PRO A 54 -29.50 6.69 29.37
C PRO A 54 -30.10 6.14 28.05
N THR A 55 -29.39 5.25 27.36
CA THR A 55 -29.84 4.53 26.18
C THR A 55 -29.77 3.02 26.43
N PRO A 56 -30.78 2.24 26.00
CA PRO A 56 -30.78 0.80 26.19
C PRO A 56 -29.58 0.18 25.48
N THR A 57 -28.78 -0.59 26.20
CA THR A 57 -27.49 -1.10 25.76
C THR A 57 -27.31 -2.54 26.23
N ILE A 58 -27.01 -3.44 25.30
CA ILE A 58 -26.52 -4.79 25.61
C ILE A 58 -25.01 -4.74 25.62
N SER A 59 -24.40 -5.26 26.69
CA SER A 59 -22.96 -5.49 26.75
C SER A 59 -22.70 -6.98 26.91
N LEU A 60 -21.93 -7.56 26.00
CA LEU A 60 -21.40 -8.92 26.07
C LEU A 60 -19.94 -8.84 26.51
N SER A 61 -19.53 -9.68 27.46
CA SER A 61 -18.14 -9.74 27.92
C SER A 61 -17.49 -11.04 27.49
N GLN A 62 -16.20 -10.99 27.15
CA GLN A 62 -15.40 -12.14 26.67
C GLN A 62 -16.03 -12.80 25.43
N ALA A 63 -16.49 -11.99 24.49
CA ALA A 63 -17.11 -12.49 23.27
C ALA A 63 -16.05 -13.12 22.37
N THR A 64 -16.28 -14.34 21.90
CA THR A 64 -15.38 -15.07 21.00
C THR A 64 -16.17 -15.56 19.80
N TYR A 65 -15.70 -15.22 18.60
CA TYR A 65 -16.24 -15.68 17.33
C TYR A 65 -15.19 -16.51 16.60
N GLN A 66 -15.51 -17.75 16.25
CA GLN A 66 -14.62 -18.62 15.48
C GLN A 66 -15.12 -18.80 14.06
N TYR A 67 -14.21 -18.67 13.09
CA TYR A 67 -14.51 -18.94 11.69
C TYR A 67 -13.30 -19.56 10.99
N GLN A 68 -13.44 -20.83 10.61
CA GLN A 68 -12.38 -21.61 9.95
C GLN A 68 -11.04 -21.57 10.72
N HIS A 69 -10.04 -20.84 10.22
CA HIS A 69 -8.67 -20.78 10.75
C HIS A 69 -8.36 -19.50 11.53
N TRP A 70 -9.36 -18.64 11.74
CA TRP A 70 -9.23 -17.43 12.54
C TRP A 70 -10.28 -17.37 13.64
N ALA A 71 -9.92 -16.70 14.73
CA ALA A 71 -10.82 -16.39 15.81
C ALA A 71 -10.67 -14.91 16.19
N LEU A 72 -11.81 -14.28 16.46
CA LEU A 72 -11.87 -12.93 16.99
C LEU A 72 -12.43 -13.00 18.41
N SER A 73 -11.60 -12.68 19.39
CA SER A 73 -12.04 -12.48 20.76
C SER A 73 -12.18 -10.99 21.06
N ALA A 74 -13.02 -10.62 22.02
CA ALA A 74 -13.21 -9.25 22.47
C ALA A 74 -13.52 -9.23 23.97
N GLN A 75 -12.85 -8.34 24.68
CA GLN A 75 -13.14 -8.11 26.10
C GLN A 75 -14.58 -7.66 26.30
N GLN A 76 -15.07 -6.78 25.43
CA GLN A 76 -16.43 -6.28 25.50
C GLN A 76 -17.00 -5.96 24.12
N VAL A 77 -18.25 -6.34 23.89
CA VAL A 77 -19.07 -5.92 22.74
C VAL A 77 -20.30 -5.20 23.26
N LYS A 78 -20.48 -3.93 22.89
CA LYS A 78 -21.64 -3.11 23.28
C LYS A 78 -22.50 -2.84 22.06
N THR A 79 -23.81 -2.92 22.24
CA THR A 79 -24.79 -2.51 21.22
C THR A 79 -25.84 -1.65 21.88
N ALA A 80 -26.00 -0.42 21.40
CA ALA A 80 -26.98 0.53 21.89
C ALA A 80 -28.19 0.60 20.94
N PHE A 81 -29.37 0.80 21.52
CA PHE A 81 -30.64 0.76 20.82
C PHE A 81 -31.43 2.07 21.01
N SER A 82 -32.29 2.36 20.04
CA SER A 82 -33.26 3.44 20.18
C SER A 82 -34.42 3.04 21.10
N TRP A 83 -34.71 3.87 22.12
CA TRP A 83 -35.86 3.70 23.02
C TRP A 83 -37.18 3.50 22.27
N GLY A 84 -37.47 4.35 21.28
CA GLY A 84 -38.72 4.26 20.51
C GLY A 84 -38.85 2.97 19.72
N SER A 85 -37.72 2.40 19.28
CA SER A 85 -37.70 1.14 18.52
C SER A 85 -37.94 -0.09 19.39
N LEU A 86 -37.47 -0.07 20.64
CA LEU A 86 -37.65 -1.17 21.59
C LEU A 86 -39.10 -1.28 22.07
N LEU A 87 -39.74 -0.13 22.33
CA LEU A 87 -41.17 -0.10 22.71
C LEU A 87 -42.08 -0.50 21.56
N GLY A 88 -41.68 -0.23 20.32
CA GLY A 88 -42.39 -0.63 19.10
C GLY A 88 -42.09 -2.06 18.62
N LEU A 89 -41.44 -2.91 19.43
CA LEU A 89 -41.06 -4.29 19.11
C LEU A 89 -40.25 -4.47 17.81
N SER A 90 -39.57 -3.41 17.37
CA SER A 90 -38.74 -3.41 16.16
C SER A 90 -37.37 -2.81 16.49
N PRO A 91 -36.55 -3.52 17.31
CA PRO A 91 -35.31 -2.98 17.85
C PRO A 91 -34.39 -2.46 16.73
N ARG A 92 -33.93 -1.22 16.89
CA ARG A 92 -33.00 -0.52 16.00
C ARG A 92 -31.72 -0.23 16.76
N ILE A 93 -30.63 -0.82 16.29
CA ILE A 93 -29.28 -0.55 16.78
C ILE A 93 -28.88 0.84 16.28
N THR A 94 -28.46 1.71 17.19
CA THR A 94 -27.99 3.06 16.89
C THR A 94 -26.46 3.15 16.92
N GLN A 95 -25.83 2.31 17.75
CA GLN A 95 -24.39 2.21 17.89
C GLN A 95 -23.98 0.77 18.19
N ALA A 96 -22.83 0.35 17.68
CA ALA A 96 -22.17 -0.90 18.07
C ALA A 96 -20.69 -0.61 18.34
N GLU A 97 -20.13 -1.25 19.36
CA GLU A 97 -18.75 -1.05 19.79
C GLU A 97 -18.13 -2.40 20.17
N LEU A 98 -16.90 -2.63 19.75
CA LEU A 98 -16.06 -3.75 20.14
C LEU A 98 -14.83 -3.16 20.81
N VAL A 99 -14.47 -3.65 22.00
CA VAL A 99 -13.35 -3.14 22.81
C VAL A 99 -12.43 -4.29 23.20
N GLY A 100 -11.13 -4.06 23.06
CA GLY A 100 -10.09 -5.01 23.50
C GLY A 100 -10.10 -6.29 22.69
N GLY A 101 -10.31 -6.19 21.38
CA GLY A 101 -10.35 -7.32 20.48
C GLY A 101 -8.97 -7.90 20.19
N VAL A 102 -8.90 -9.21 20.01
CA VAL A 102 -7.70 -9.92 19.55
C VAL A 102 -8.09 -10.82 18.40
N LEU A 103 -7.46 -10.59 17.24
CA LEU A 103 -7.57 -11.44 16.07
C LEU A 103 -6.42 -12.44 16.09
N THR A 104 -6.76 -13.72 16.18
CA THR A 104 -5.79 -14.81 16.09
C THR A 104 -5.97 -15.55 14.79
N ALA A 105 -4.88 -15.77 14.05
CA ALA A 105 -4.84 -16.66 12.90
C ALA A 105 -3.76 -17.73 13.14
N GLN A 106 -4.04 -18.99 12.79
CA GLN A 106 -3.08 -20.10 12.99
C GLN A 106 -2.52 -20.18 14.43
N GLN A 107 -3.34 -19.86 15.44
CA GLN A 107 -2.98 -19.84 16.86
C GLN A 107 -1.96 -18.77 17.29
N GLN A 108 -1.67 -17.79 16.43
CA GLN A 108 -0.85 -16.62 16.79
C GLN A 108 -1.68 -15.33 16.73
N PRO A 109 -1.45 -14.38 17.65
CA PRO A 109 -2.10 -13.07 17.60
C PRO A 109 -1.52 -12.25 16.43
N GLU A 110 -2.38 -11.91 15.48
CA GLU A 110 -2.04 -11.06 14.32
C GLU A 110 -2.31 -9.58 14.62
N LEU A 111 -3.40 -9.32 15.35
CA LEU A 111 -3.80 -7.97 15.77
C LEU A 111 -4.33 -8.03 17.21
N GLU A 112 -3.91 -7.06 18.00
CA GLU A 112 -4.29 -6.91 19.41
C GLU A 112 -4.94 -5.53 19.64
N ASN A 113 -5.58 -5.39 20.80
CA ASN A 113 -6.23 -4.15 21.25
C ASN A 113 -7.17 -3.54 20.21
N ILE A 114 -7.87 -4.39 19.45
CA ILE A 114 -8.79 -3.96 18.41
C ILE A 114 -9.96 -3.25 19.08
N ALA A 115 -10.20 -2.01 18.69
CA ALA A 115 -11.40 -1.27 19.03
C ALA A 115 -12.13 -0.91 17.74
N VAL A 116 -13.42 -1.25 17.66
CA VAL A 116 -14.27 -0.91 16.52
C VAL A 116 -15.49 -0.19 17.03
N LYS A 117 -15.87 0.91 16.40
CA LYS A 117 -17.05 1.69 16.74
C LYS A 117 -17.84 1.98 15.47
N LEU A 118 -19.12 1.63 15.49
CA LEU A 118 -20.11 1.94 14.48
C LEU A 118 -21.11 2.91 15.09
N GLU A 119 -21.21 4.11 14.54
CA GLU A 119 -22.14 5.15 14.98
C GLU A 119 -23.07 5.57 13.86
N ASN A 120 -24.17 6.25 14.22
CA ASN A 120 -25.13 6.80 13.26
C ASN A 120 -25.64 5.73 12.28
N ILE A 121 -25.97 4.54 12.79
CA ILE A 121 -26.42 3.41 11.99
C ILE A 121 -27.79 3.73 11.38
N ASP A 122 -27.84 3.85 10.05
CA ASP A 122 -29.05 4.10 9.28
C ASP A 122 -29.50 2.83 8.56
N ARG A 123 -30.69 2.33 8.92
CA ARG A 123 -31.30 1.15 8.29
C ARG A 123 -31.85 1.40 6.90
N HIS A 124 -32.22 2.64 6.55
CA HIS A 124 -32.76 2.94 5.22
C HIS A 124 -31.66 2.85 4.16
N TYR A 125 -30.45 3.27 4.52
CA TYR A 125 -29.28 3.25 3.64
C TYR A 125 -28.30 2.09 3.92
N ASN A 126 -28.57 1.30 4.96
CA ASN A 126 -27.67 0.26 5.49
C ASN A 126 -26.25 0.80 5.72
N SER A 127 -26.15 2.01 6.29
CA SER A 127 -24.89 2.73 6.46
C SER A 127 -24.57 3.04 7.92
N ALA A 128 -23.29 3.24 8.22
CA ALA A 128 -22.78 3.58 9.55
C ALA A 128 -21.44 4.31 9.45
N GLN A 129 -21.15 5.20 10.40
CA GLN A 129 -19.80 5.74 10.59
C GLN A 129 -18.94 4.69 11.29
N LEU A 130 -17.90 4.23 10.62
CA LEU A 130 -16.92 3.27 11.12
C LEU A 130 -15.69 4.00 11.61
N THR A 131 -15.30 3.74 12.85
CA THR A 131 -13.96 4.00 13.38
C THR A 131 -13.39 2.69 13.89
N MET A 132 -12.16 2.36 13.48
CA MET A 132 -11.45 1.19 13.97
C MET A 132 -10.02 1.59 14.33
N SER A 133 -9.55 1.11 15.47
CA SER A 133 -8.14 1.15 15.84
C SER A 133 -7.68 -0.25 16.22
N ALA A 134 -6.42 -0.56 15.97
CA ALA A 134 -5.79 -1.78 16.45
C ALA A 134 -4.32 -1.50 16.72
N ASP A 135 -3.80 -2.02 17.83
CA ASP A 135 -2.44 -1.76 18.29
C ASP A 135 -1.80 -3.06 18.77
N THR A 136 -0.65 -3.38 18.17
CA THR A 136 0.29 -4.38 18.67
C THR A 136 1.52 -3.65 19.25
N PRO A 137 2.40 -4.33 20.01
CA PRO A 137 3.64 -3.72 20.49
C PRO A 137 4.49 -3.08 19.38
N SER A 138 4.36 -3.59 18.14
CA SER A 138 5.13 -3.17 16.99
C SER A 138 4.35 -2.37 15.95
N SER A 139 3.03 -2.31 16.00
CA SER A 139 2.23 -1.75 14.91
C SER A 139 0.97 -1.04 15.42
N ARG A 140 0.58 0.03 14.74
CA ARG A 140 -0.69 0.75 15.00
C ARG A 140 -1.47 0.90 13.72
N LEU A 141 -2.78 0.75 13.79
CA LEU A 141 -3.69 0.89 12.67
C LEU A 141 -4.87 1.75 13.11
N ASN A 142 -5.21 2.74 12.31
CA ASN A 142 -6.40 3.55 12.47
C ASN A 142 -7.16 3.61 11.14
N VAL A 143 -8.47 3.40 11.19
CA VAL A 143 -9.36 3.40 10.04
C VAL A 143 -10.60 4.21 10.38
N THR A 144 -10.97 5.13 9.49
CA THR A 144 -12.26 5.84 9.53
C THR A 144 -12.92 5.78 8.18
N ALA A 145 -14.22 5.48 8.13
CA ALA A 145 -14.99 5.43 6.89
C ALA A 145 -16.49 5.57 7.15
N LEU A 146 -17.25 5.81 6.09
CA LEU A 146 -18.69 5.57 6.04
C LEU A 146 -18.93 4.17 5.46
N ALA A 147 -19.19 3.21 6.34
CA ALA A 147 -19.50 1.84 5.93
C ALA A 147 -20.93 1.74 5.42
N GLN A 148 -21.13 1.02 4.32
CA GLN A 148 -22.43 0.71 3.75
C GLN A 148 -22.46 -0.75 3.33
N ARG A 149 -23.47 -1.50 3.78
CA ARG A 149 -23.63 -2.91 3.41
C ARG A 149 -24.41 -3.04 2.10
N PHE A 150 -23.99 -3.98 1.25
CA PHE A 150 -24.75 -4.44 0.09
C PHE A 150 -24.88 -5.97 0.08
N ALA A 151 -25.52 -6.54 -0.94
CA ALA A 151 -25.97 -7.94 -0.94
C ALA A 151 -24.87 -8.97 -0.62
N ASN A 152 -23.64 -8.76 -1.11
CA ASN A 152 -22.52 -9.68 -1.00
C ASN A 152 -21.22 -9.02 -0.46
N GLY A 153 -21.34 -7.92 0.27
CA GLY A 153 -20.16 -7.19 0.73
C GLY A 153 -20.42 -5.92 1.53
N ILE A 154 -19.31 -5.21 1.77
CA ILE A 154 -19.26 -3.93 2.49
C ILE A 154 -18.53 -2.93 1.62
N GLU A 155 -19.06 -1.72 1.58
CA GLU A 155 -18.47 -0.57 0.92
C GLU A 155 -18.07 0.46 1.97
N LEU A 156 -16.84 0.95 1.91
CA LEU A 156 -16.30 1.98 2.77
C LEU A 156 -16.11 3.24 1.94
N ASN A 157 -16.96 4.23 2.19
CA ASN A 157 -16.89 5.53 1.53
C ASN A 157 -16.05 6.51 2.37
N ARG A 158 -15.31 7.39 1.72
CA ARG A 158 -14.39 8.35 2.36
C ARG A 158 -13.43 7.66 3.34
N LEU A 159 -12.83 6.56 2.88
CA LEU A 159 -11.87 5.78 3.65
C LEU A 159 -10.65 6.63 3.96
N GLN A 160 -10.26 6.62 5.23
CA GLN A 160 -8.93 7.04 5.68
C GLN A 160 -8.37 5.92 6.54
N LEU A 161 -7.22 5.39 6.14
CA LEU A 161 -6.49 4.37 6.87
C LEU A 161 -5.07 4.89 7.09
N ASN A 162 -4.59 4.81 8.32
CA ASN A 162 -3.22 5.10 8.67
C ASN A 162 -2.67 3.92 9.46
N ALA A 163 -1.59 3.33 8.98
CA ALA A 163 -0.87 2.27 9.66
C ALA A 163 0.59 2.69 9.89
N VAL A 164 1.10 2.37 11.08
CA VAL A 164 2.51 2.51 11.44
C VAL A 164 3.01 1.13 11.80
N MET A 165 4.07 0.66 11.16
CA MET A 165 4.66 -0.65 11.41
C MET A 165 6.13 -0.47 11.78
N THR A 166 6.58 -1.07 12.88
CA THR A 166 7.99 -1.02 13.32
C THR A 166 8.81 -2.21 12.82
N GLN A 167 8.16 -3.29 12.34
CA GLN A 167 8.78 -4.45 11.71
C GLN A 167 7.96 -4.88 10.47
N GLY A 168 8.61 -5.51 9.48
CA GLY A 168 7.92 -6.05 8.29
C GLY A 168 7.44 -4.99 7.29
N TYR A 169 8.27 -3.97 7.00
CA TYR A 169 7.88 -2.85 6.12
C TYR A 169 7.51 -3.31 4.71
N PHE A 170 6.37 -2.83 4.20
CA PHE A 170 6.13 -2.80 2.77
C PHE A 170 7.12 -1.80 2.14
N LEU A 171 8.16 -2.31 1.48
CA LEU A 171 9.10 -1.52 0.67
C LEU A 171 9.78 -0.36 1.43
N ASN A 172 10.31 -0.63 2.64
CA ASN A 172 11.01 0.34 3.52
C ASN A 172 10.19 1.55 3.99
N ASN A 173 8.85 1.48 3.93
CA ASN A 173 8.00 2.53 4.47
C ASN A 173 7.30 2.09 5.78
N PRO A 174 7.67 2.64 6.95
CA PRO A 174 7.01 2.35 8.21
C PRO A 174 5.61 2.96 8.30
N ASN A 175 5.33 3.98 7.50
CA ASN A 175 4.06 4.70 7.53
C ASN A 175 3.27 4.42 6.24
N LEU A 176 2.07 3.89 6.40
CA LEU A 176 1.13 3.64 5.32
C LEU A 176 -0.11 4.50 5.53
N ALA A 177 -0.32 5.48 4.67
CA ALA A 177 -1.54 6.26 4.60
C ALA A 177 -2.32 5.84 3.35
N LEU A 178 -3.55 5.37 3.51
CA LEU A 178 -4.46 5.07 2.41
C LEU A 178 -5.70 5.95 2.55
N GLN A 179 -5.96 6.75 1.53
CA GLN A 179 -7.18 7.53 1.40
C GLN A 179 -7.92 7.07 0.17
N ALA A 180 -9.24 6.93 0.23
CA ALA A 180 -10.03 6.57 -0.94
C ALA A 180 -11.45 7.12 -0.84
N ASP A 181 -12.03 7.50 -1.97
CA ASP A 181 -13.44 7.85 -2.03
C ASP A 181 -14.30 6.63 -1.75
N LYS A 182 -13.87 5.45 -2.22
CA LYS A 182 -14.59 4.19 -2.08
C LYS A 182 -13.66 2.98 -2.06
N LEU A 183 -13.91 2.07 -1.12
CA LEU A 183 -13.33 0.73 -1.05
C LEU A 183 -14.45 -0.28 -0.87
N SER A 184 -14.63 -1.20 -1.81
CA SER A 184 -15.58 -2.30 -1.69
C SER A 184 -14.86 -3.61 -1.38
N LEU A 185 -15.34 -4.33 -0.38
CA LEU A 185 -14.96 -5.70 -0.04
C LEU A 185 -16.15 -6.61 -0.37
N SER A 186 -15.95 -7.61 -1.23
CA SER A 186 -16.99 -8.58 -1.58
C SER A 186 -16.43 -10.00 -1.70
N LEU A 187 -17.24 -10.98 -1.36
CA LEU A 187 -16.93 -12.40 -1.55
C LEU A 187 -17.71 -12.95 -2.74
N GLN A 188 -17.03 -13.59 -3.69
CA GLN A 188 -17.63 -14.22 -4.88
C GLN A 188 -16.99 -15.59 -5.11
N GLN A 189 -17.78 -16.67 -5.05
CA GLN A 189 -17.36 -18.02 -5.47
C GLN A 189 -15.97 -18.45 -4.95
N ASN A 190 -15.71 -18.23 -3.65
CA ASN A 190 -14.44 -18.48 -2.95
C ASN A 190 -13.28 -17.50 -3.24
N MET A 191 -13.55 -16.33 -3.82
CA MET A 191 -12.57 -15.27 -4.03
C MET A 191 -12.99 -13.99 -3.31
N TRP A 192 -12.07 -13.45 -2.51
CA TRP A 192 -12.23 -12.14 -1.89
C TRP A 192 -11.75 -11.06 -2.85
N GLN A 193 -12.64 -10.15 -3.22
CA GLN A 193 -12.32 -8.99 -4.02
C GLN A 193 -12.33 -7.74 -3.15
N LEU A 194 -11.20 -7.02 -3.14
CA LEU A 194 -11.12 -5.65 -2.65
C LEU A 194 -10.92 -4.73 -3.84
N ALA A 195 -11.83 -3.76 -4.03
CA ALA A 195 -11.73 -2.79 -5.10
C ALA A 195 -11.79 -1.37 -4.54
N LEU A 196 -10.74 -0.61 -4.78
CA LEU A 196 -10.58 0.78 -4.42
C LEU A 196 -10.82 1.65 -5.65
N GLN A 197 -11.53 2.75 -5.47
CA GLN A 197 -11.77 3.78 -6.49
C GLN A 197 -11.32 5.14 -5.96
N GLN A 198 -10.59 5.88 -6.79
CA GLN A 198 -10.10 7.23 -6.52
C GLN A 198 -9.47 7.34 -5.13
N GLY A 199 -8.22 6.92 -5.03
CA GLY A 199 -7.49 6.99 -3.77
C GLY A 199 -6.05 7.41 -3.91
N LYS A 200 -5.39 7.41 -2.76
CA LYS A 200 -4.01 7.81 -2.60
C LYS A 200 -3.37 6.86 -1.60
N LEU A 201 -2.35 6.14 -2.04
CA LEU A 201 -1.51 5.30 -1.19
C LEU A 201 -0.20 6.05 -0.94
N ASN A 202 -0.04 6.56 0.27
CA ASN A 202 0.98 7.54 0.65
C ASN A 202 0.94 8.77 -0.27
N GLN A 203 1.86 8.86 -1.22
CA GLN A 203 1.91 9.92 -2.24
C GLN A 203 1.43 9.44 -3.61
N LEU A 204 1.30 8.13 -3.81
CA LEU A 204 0.89 7.53 -5.08
C LEU A 204 -0.62 7.69 -5.27
N ALA A 205 -1.01 8.54 -6.22
CA ALA A 205 -2.40 8.65 -6.66
C ALA A 205 -2.82 7.39 -7.42
N LEU A 206 -4.04 6.90 -7.14
CA LEU A 206 -4.62 5.71 -7.72
C LEU A 206 -6.03 6.04 -8.24
N THR A 207 -6.27 5.82 -9.53
CA THR A 207 -7.62 5.89 -10.10
C THR A 207 -8.44 4.67 -9.69
N ARG A 208 -7.78 3.51 -9.62
CA ARG A 208 -8.35 2.24 -9.21
C ARG A 208 -7.29 1.33 -8.61
N ALA A 209 -7.65 0.52 -7.64
CA ALA A 209 -6.88 -0.66 -7.27
C ALA A 209 -7.83 -1.85 -7.09
N VAL A 210 -7.41 -3.05 -7.50
CA VAL A 210 -8.20 -4.27 -7.34
C VAL A 210 -7.28 -5.37 -6.83
N LEU A 211 -7.66 -5.98 -5.72
CA LEU A 211 -7.02 -7.15 -5.14
C LEU A 211 -8.01 -8.31 -5.21
N HIS A 212 -7.62 -9.39 -5.87
CA HIS A 212 -8.27 -10.68 -5.78
C HIS A 212 -7.43 -11.58 -4.88
N TYR A 213 -8.03 -12.07 -3.80
CA TYR A 213 -7.41 -13.01 -2.88
C TYR A 213 -8.11 -14.36 -2.96
N TYR A 214 -7.32 -15.39 -3.18
CA TYR A 214 -7.75 -16.77 -3.32
C TYR A 214 -7.26 -17.53 -2.07
N PRO A 215 -8.16 -17.88 -1.13
CA PRO A 215 -7.81 -18.67 0.03
C PRO A 215 -7.35 -20.07 -0.39
N ALA A 216 -6.70 -20.78 0.53
CA ALA A 216 -6.28 -22.17 0.29
C ALA A 216 -7.50 -23.07 0.05
N GLU A 217 -7.44 -23.92 -0.97
CA GLU A 217 -8.48 -24.90 -1.29
C GLU A 217 -7.82 -26.23 -1.67
N GLY A 218 -8.05 -27.27 -0.87
CA GLY A 218 -7.37 -28.57 -1.01
C GLY A 218 -5.85 -28.43 -0.85
N ASP A 219 -5.09 -28.89 -1.86
CA ASP A 219 -3.63 -28.81 -1.89
C ASP A 219 -3.10 -27.45 -2.40
N ALA A 220 -3.98 -26.56 -2.87
CA ALA A 220 -3.59 -25.26 -3.40
C ALA A 220 -3.24 -24.28 -2.28
N LYS A 221 -2.06 -23.67 -2.37
CA LYS A 221 -1.63 -22.60 -1.45
C LYS A 221 -2.38 -21.29 -1.74
N PRO A 222 -2.58 -20.43 -0.73
CA PRO A 222 -3.24 -19.15 -0.94
C PRO A 222 -2.40 -18.26 -1.86
N HIS A 223 -3.08 -17.49 -2.70
CA HIS A 223 -2.44 -16.55 -3.63
C HIS A 223 -3.30 -15.30 -3.83
N PHE A 224 -2.70 -14.28 -4.44
CA PHE A 224 -3.41 -13.03 -4.73
C PHE A 224 -2.92 -12.40 -6.04
N ASP A 225 -3.81 -11.64 -6.66
CA ASP A 225 -3.52 -10.75 -7.77
C ASP A 225 -3.92 -9.33 -7.39
N LEU A 226 -2.96 -8.41 -7.43
CA LEU A 226 -3.15 -7.00 -7.15
C LEU A 226 -2.86 -6.19 -8.41
N GLN A 227 -3.85 -5.41 -8.85
CA GLN A 227 -3.71 -4.43 -9.91
C GLN A 227 -3.84 -3.02 -9.32
N LEU A 228 -2.78 -2.22 -9.40
CA LEU A 228 -2.78 -0.81 -9.06
C LEU A 228 -2.80 0.02 -10.35
N GLN A 229 -3.75 0.95 -10.46
CA GLN A 229 -3.92 1.80 -11.62
C GLN A 229 -3.74 3.27 -11.23
N PRO A 230 -2.52 3.81 -11.31
CA PRO A 230 -2.29 5.26 -11.20
C PRO A 230 -2.94 6.01 -12.39
N PRO A 231 -2.91 7.35 -12.41
CA PRO A 231 -3.46 8.14 -13.52
C PRO A 231 -2.92 7.76 -14.90
N GLN A 232 -1.70 7.24 -14.96
CA GLN A 232 -1.05 6.78 -16.17
C GLN A 232 -0.42 5.41 -15.95
N GLY A 233 -0.82 4.44 -16.76
CA GLY A 233 -0.32 3.07 -16.70
C GLY A 233 -1.00 2.18 -15.67
N LYS A 234 -0.42 1.00 -15.47
CA LYS A 234 -0.89 0.00 -14.51
C LYS A 234 0.28 -0.84 -13.98
N LEU A 235 0.18 -1.24 -12.72
CA LEU A 235 1.06 -2.17 -12.05
C LEU A 235 0.26 -3.42 -11.67
N ARG A 236 0.73 -4.58 -12.10
CA ARG A 236 0.19 -5.89 -11.70
C ARG A 236 1.20 -6.63 -10.84
N ILE A 237 0.68 -7.25 -9.79
CA ILE A 237 1.46 -8.02 -8.82
C ILE A 237 0.71 -9.33 -8.60
N SER A 238 1.34 -10.44 -8.97
CA SER A 238 0.77 -11.78 -8.78
C SER A 238 1.62 -12.57 -7.80
N SER A 239 0.99 -13.13 -6.77
CA SER A 239 1.64 -13.87 -5.70
C SER A 239 1.61 -15.38 -5.94
N ARG A 240 2.70 -16.06 -5.61
CA ARG A 240 2.77 -17.52 -5.45
C ARG A 240 3.57 -17.86 -4.20
N GLN A 241 2.94 -18.57 -3.27
CA GLN A 241 3.59 -19.07 -2.06
C GLN A 241 4.60 -20.19 -2.39
N GLN A 242 5.83 -20.08 -1.88
CA GLN A 242 6.88 -21.10 -1.96
C GLN A 242 7.43 -21.43 -0.57
N ALA A 243 8.21 -22.52 -0.46
CA ALA A 243 8.81 -22.94 0.82
C ALA A 243 9.77 -21.89 1.43
N GLN A 244 10.34 -21.01 0.60
CA GLN A 244 11.32 -19.99 0.98
C GLN A 244 10.74 -18.57 1.10
N GLY A 245 9.40 -18.43 1.05
CA GLY A 245 8.72 -17.14 1.09
C GLY A 245 7.69 -16.95 -0.03
N ASN A 246 7.29 -15.70 -0.26
CA ASN A 246 6.31 -15.36 -1.29
C ASN A 246 7.04 -14.88 -2.55
N LEU A 247 6.85 -15.59 -3.66
CA LEU A 247 7.32 -15.16 -4.97
C LEU A 247 6.26 -14.23 -5.58
N LEU A 248 6.62 -12.98 -5.85
CA LEU A 248 5.77 -12.02 -6.52
C LEU A 248 6.29 -11.75 -7.93
N ASN A 249 5.43 -11.95 -8.92
CA ASN A 249 5.66 -11.46 -10.28
C ASN A 249 5.16 -10.02 -10.37
N LEU A 250 6.03 -9.12 -10.82
CA LEU A 250 5.74 -7.70 -10.95
C LEU A 250 5.71 -7.34 -12.43
N GLN A 251 4.68 -6.63 -12.88
CA GLN A 251 4.58 -6.12 -14.23
C GLN A 251 4.06 -4.69 -14.24
N GLY A 252 4.84 -3.78 -14.82
CA GLY A 252 4.47 -2.39 -15.06
C GLY A 252 4.25 -2.12 -16.54
N GLU A 253 3.16 -1.44 -16.89
CA GLU A 253 2.88 -0.99 -18.24
C GLU A 253 2.55 0.52 -18.21
N GLN A 254 3.31 1.32 -18.97
CA GLN A 254 3.13 2.77 -19.10
C GLN A 254 3.15 3.54 -17.77
N LEU A 255 3.96 3.12 -16.80
CA LEU A 255 4.02 3.74 -15.49
C LEU A 255 4.98 4.92 -15.45
N VAL A 256 4.53 6.07 -14.97
CA VAL A 256 5.45 7.19 -14.68
C VAL A 256 6.37 6.80 -13.52
N LEU A 257 7.68 6.84 -13.75
CA LEU A 257 8.65 6.23 -12.85
C LEU A 257 8.84 7.03 -11.54
N ALA A 258 8.86 8.36 -11.61
CA ALA A 258 9.17 9.21 -10.45
C ALA A 258 8.21 8.98 -9.25
N PRO A 259 6.87 9.01 -9.39
CA PRO A 259 5.96 8.73 -8.28
C PRO A 259 6.13 7.32 -7.69
N LEU A 260 6.50 6.33 -8.52
CA LEU A 260 6.76 4.98 -8.06
C LEU A 260 8.06 4.93 -7.22
N LEU A 261 9.13 5.56 -7.70
CA LEU A 261 10.39 5.64 -6.94
C LEU A 261 10.21 6.39 -5.61
N GLU A 262 9.45 7.49 -5.60
CA GLU A 262 9.09 8.21 -4.38
C GLU A 262 8.31 7.35 -3.39
N PHE A 263 7.31 6.61 -3.89
CA PHE A 263 6.54 5.66 -3.09
C PHE A 263 7.44 4.59 -2.44
N LEU A 264 8.45 4.10 -3.18
CA LEU A 264 9.47 3.16 -2.70
C LEU A 264 10.58 3.82 -1.87
N ARG A 265 10.54 5.15 -1.69
CA ARG A 265 11.56 5.97 -1.03
C ARG A 265 12.96 5.83 -1.64
N LEU A 266 13.01 5.62 -2.96
CA LEU A 266 14.23 5.52 -3.74
C LEU A 266 14.62 6.88 -4.36
N PRO A 267 15.91 7.14 -4.61
CA PRO A 267 16.34 8.35 -5.31
C PRO A 267 15.81 8.36 -6.75
N ILE A 268 15.28 9.51 -7.18
CA ILE A 268 14.81 9.74 -8.55
C ILE A 268 16.01 10.07 -9.43
N LEU A 269 16.70 9.04 -9.90
CA LEU A 269 17.85 9.17 -10.81
C LEU A 269 17.42 9.27 -12.28
N LEU A 270 16.24 8.71 -12.57
CA LEU A 270 15.70 8.56 -13.90
C LEU A 270 14.22 8.94 -13.89
N GLU A 271 13.83 9.83 -14.78
CA GLU A 271 12.45 10.19 -15.04
C GLU A 271 12.02 9.70 -16.42
N GLY A 272 10.76 9.30 -16.56
CA GLY A 272 10.21 8.83 -17.82
C GLY A 272 9.02 7.90 -17.60
N VAL A 273 8.59 7.26 -18.70
CA VAL A 273 7.50 6.28 -18.69
C VAL A 273 8.09 4.89 -18.83
N SER A 274 7.85 4.03 -17.85
CA SER A 274 8.45 2.71 -17.75
C SER A 274 7.47 1.58 -18.08
N TYR A 275 7.99 0.60 -18.81
CA TYR A 275 7.51 -0.76 -18.85
C TYR A 275 8.51 -1.63 -18.10
N PHE A 276 8.04 -2.47 -17.19
CA PHE A 276 8.94 -3.37 -16.49
C PHE A 276 8.29 -4.72 -16.21
N SER A 277 9.13 -5.73 -16.06
CA SER A 277 8.73 -7.03 -15.56
C SER A 277 9.84 -7.65 -14.75
N GLY A 278 9.45 -8.50 -13.80
CA GLY A 278 10.42 -9.21 -12.98
C GLY A 278 9.78 -10.09 -11.93
N ASP A 279 10.62 -10.91 -11.31
CA ASP A 279 10.23 -11.76 -10.20
C ASP A 279 10.97 -11.32 -8.94
N THR A 280 10.25 -11.35 -7.82
CA THR A 280 10.75 -10.92 -6.52
C THR A 280 10.41 -11.94 -5.46
N LEU A 281 11.33 -12.18 -4.53
CA LEU A 281 11.13 -13.05 -3.38
C LEU A 281 11.03 -12.18 -2.13
N PHE A 282 9.90 -12.28 -1.45
CA PHE A 282 9.66 -11.65 -0.17
C PHE A 282 9.74 -12.69 0.95
N ASP A 283 10.49 -12.34 1.99
CA ASP A 283 10.62 -13.11 3.23
C ASP A 283 10.17 -12.22 4.38
N ASN A 284 9.12 -12.63 5.10
CA ASN A 284 8.48 -11.86 6.18
C ASN A 284 8.18 -10.39 5.81
N GLY A 285 7.63 -10.18 4.61
CA GLY A 285 7.26 -8.85 4.11
C GLY A 285 8.43 -8.01 3.60
N VAL A 286 9.68 -8.49 3.71
CA VAL A 286 10.88 -7.79 3.23
C VAL A 286 11.31 -8.35 1.88
N LEU A 287 11.61 -7.46 0.92
CA LEU A 287 12.18 -7.85 -0.37
C LEU A 287 13.57 -8.46 -0.16
N ALA A 288 13.67 -9.78 -0.28
CA ALA A 288 14.90 -10.52 -0.06
C ALA A 288 15.76 -10.58 -1.33
N ARG A 289 15.12 -10.84 -2.47
CA ARG A 289 15.76 -10.92 -3.79
C ARG A 289 14.81 -10.44 -4.88
N GLY A 290 15.33 -9.89 -5.96
CA GLY A 290 14.56 -9.54 -7.15
C GLY A 290 15.41 -9.56 -8.41
N ASP A 291 14.80 -9.87 -9.54
CA ASP A 291 15.37 -9.68 -10.88
C ASP A 291 14.34 -8.93 -11.72
N LEU A 292 14.70 -7.73 -12.17
CA LEU A 292 13.80 -6.86 -12.91
C LEU A 292 14.46 -6.35 -14.18
N THR A 293 13.65 -6.23 -15.23
CA THR A 293 13.99 -5.52 -16.46
C THR A 293 13.07 -4.34 -16.62
N LEU A 294 13.64 -3.18 -16.95
CA LEU A 294 12.93 -1.93 -17.15
C LEU A 294 13.30 -1.37 -18.52
N ASN A 295 12.29 -0.95 -19.26
CA ASN A 295 12.40 -0.14 -20.45
C ASN A 295 11.72 1.20 -20.16
N VAL A 296 12.45 2.30 -20.31
CA VAL A 296 11.98 3.64 -19.96
C VAL A 296 12.04 4.52 -21.20
N GLY A 297 10.90 5.04 -21.63
CA GLY A 297 10.78 5.95 -22.75
C GLY A 297 10.72 7.41 -22.30
N HIS A 298 11.12 8.32 -23.20
CA HIS A 298 11.11 9.78 -22.98
C HIS A 298 11.84 10.18 -21.71
N THR A 299 13.10 9.76 -21.64
CA THR A 299 13.84 9.68 -20.39
C THR A 299 14.68 10.92 -20.13
N LYS A 300 14.78 11.30 -18.86
CA LYS A 300 15.74 12.30 -18.37
C LYS A 300 16.55 11.70 -17.24
N LEU A 301 17.88 11.75 -17.40
CA LEU A 301 18.81 11.38 -16.33
C LEU A 301 19.15 12.64 -15.53
N ASN A 302 18.88 12.57 -14.23
CA ASN A 302 19.05 13.68 -13.30
C ASN A 302 20.43 13.64 -12.62
N GLY A 303 20.94 14.80 -12.23
CA GLY A 303 22.13 14.94 -11.38
C GLY A 303 23.48 14.87 -12.11
N LEU A 304 23.50 14.58 -13.42
CA LEU A 304 24.71 14.57 -14.25
C LEU A 304 24.42 15.04 -15.67
N ASN A 305 25.17 16.05 -16.10
CA ASN A 305 25.20 16.47 -17.50
C ASN A 305 26.30 15.72 -18.25
N LEU A 306 25.95 14.55 -18.79
CA LEU A 306 26.88 13.69 -19.49
C LEU A 306 27.30 14.27 -20.85
N LEU A 307 26.47 15.11 -21.46
CA LEU A 307 26.79 15.79 -22.72
C LEU A 307 27.88 16.84 -22.53
N ASP A 308 27.80 17.63 -21.46
CA ASP A 308 28.85 18.59 -21.10
C ASP A 308 30.17 17.85 -20.85
N LEU A 309 30.14 16.79 -20.04
CA LEU A 309 31.31 15.94 -19.77
C LEU A 309 31.94 15.43 -21.07
N VAL A 310 31.15 14.86 -21.99
CA VAL A 310 31.65 14.36 -23.29
C VAL A 310 32.26 15.49 -24.13
N SER A 311 31.68 16.70 -24.10
CA SER A 311 32.17 17.85 -24.85
C SER A 311 33.50 18.43 -24.34
N GLN A 312 33.85 18.16 -23.09
CA GLN A 312 35.15 18.55 -22.53
C GLN A 312 36.30 17.70 -23.09
N TYR A 313 36.02 16.45 -23.50
CA TYR A 313 37.04 15.51 -24.00
C TYR A 313 37.06 15.43 -25.53
N PHE A 314 35.91 15.58 -26.20
CA PHE A 314 35.84 15.58 -27.65
C PHE A 314 35.57 16.99 -28.18
N PRO A 315 36.37 17.51 -29.14
CA PRO A 315 36.28 18.88 -29.64
C PRO A 315 35.06 19.06 -30.56
N ILE A 316 33.86 18.98 -29.99
CA ILE A 316 32.58 19.13 -30.66
C ILE A 316 32.33 20.63 -30.84
N ARG A 317 32.34 21.10 -32.10
CA ARG A 317 32.40 22.54 -32.49
C ARG A 317 31.38 23.48 -31.80
N GLN A 318 30.26 22.96 -31.29
CA GLN A 318 29.24 23.74 -30.57
C GLN A 318 28.93 23.21 -29.17
N GLY A 319 29.65 22.20 -28.66
CA GLY A 319 29.24 21.42 -27.48
C GLY A 319 29.30 22.19 -26.15
N ALA A 320 30.46 22.75 -25.80
CA ALA A 320 30.68 23.32 -24.47
C ALA A 320 29.73 24.48 -24.10
N LYS A 321 29.35 25.33 -25.07
CA LYS A 321 28.40 26.44 -24.83
C LYS A 321 26.93 26.01 -24.95
N LYS A 322 26.64 24.94 -25.72
CA LYS A 322 25.28 24.42 -25.91
C LYS A 322 24.80 23.59 -24.71
N TYR A 323 25.72 22.94 -24.02
CA TYR A 323 25.39 21.98 -22.96
C TYR A 323 25.63 22.52 -21.54
N SER A 324 26.41 23.59 -21.33
CA SER A 324 26.77 24.09 -19.99
C SER A 324 25.59 24.36 -19.05
N ASP A 325 24.45 24.81 -19.60
CA ASP A 325 23.30 25.23 -18.81
C ASP A 325 22.32 24.07 -18.54
N ARG A 326 22.60 22.87 -19.07
CA ARG A 326 21.77 21.69 -18.85
C ARG A 326 22.10 21.03 -17.51
N ILE A 327 21.07 20.75 -16.73
CA ILE A 327 21.18 19.98 -15.48
C ILE A 327 20.87 18.48 -15.74
N GLU A 328 20.15 18.20 -16.82
CA GLU A 328 19.61 16.88 -17.18
C GLU A 328 20.19 16.38 -18.50
N THR A 329 20.38 15.06 -18.61
CA THR A 329 20.75 14.40 -19.88
C THR A 329 19.55 13.67 -20.46
N PRO A 330 19.00 14.09 -21.62
CA PRO A 330 17.85 13.42 -22.22
C PRO A 330 18.24 12.17 -23.01
N PHE A 331 17.40 11.15 -22.95
CA PHE A 331 17.47 9.93 -23.76
C PHE A 331 16.09 9.58 -24.31
N GLU A 332 16.03 8.97 -25.48
CA GLU A 332 14.76 8.51 -26.06
C GLU A 332 14.27 7.26 -25.35
N GLN A 333 15.21 6.34 -25.10
CA GLN A 333 14.95 5.05 -24.47
C GLN A 333 16.10 4.65 -23.55
N VAL A 334 15.77 4.07 -22.40
CA VAL A 334 16.72 3.48 -21.45
C VAL A 334 16.27 2.08 -21.07
N ASP A 335 17.14 1.10 -21.27
CA ASP A 335 16.97 -0.30 -20.89
C ASP A 335 17.87 -0.61 -19.69
N ILE A 336 17.27 -1.12 -18.61
CA ILE A 336 17.95 -1.47 -17.37
C ILE A 336 17.60 -2.91 -17.02
N ALA A 337 18.61 -3.75 -16.81
CA ALA A 337 18.46 -5.04 -16.14
C ALA A 337 19.13 -4.94 -14.78
N LEU A 338 18.39 -5.25 -13.72
CA LEU A 338 18.88 -5.17 -12.35
C LEU A 338 18.57 -6.44 -11.56
N ASP A 339 19.48 -6.76 -10.64
CA ASP A 339 19.16 -7.62 -9.51
C ASP A 339 19.14 -6.83 -8.22
N TRP A 340 18.25 -7.23 -7.33
CA TRP A 340 17.99 -6.59 -6.06
C TRP A 340 18.24 -7.61 -4.94
N ASN A 341 18.92 -7.20 -3.88
CA ASN A 341 18.94 -7.93 -2.61
C ASN A 341 18.69 -6.96 -1.43
N ARG A 342 18.80 -7.43 -0.19
CA ARG A 342 18.49 -6.60 0.99
C ARG A 342 19.38 -5.37 1.15
N GLU A 343 20.60 -5.40 0.64
CA GLU A 343 21.62 -4.37 0.86
C GLU A 343 21.88 -3.52 -0.39
N LYS A 344 21.70 -4.11 -1.58
CA LYS A 344 22.15 -3.50 -2.83
C LYS A 344 21.20 -3.74 -3.99
N VAL A 345 21.25 -2.81 -4.95
CA VAL A 345 20.73 -2.97 -6.31
C VAL A 345 21.92 -3.05 -7.25
N ASN A 346 22.10 -4.17 -7.92
CA ASN A 346 23.12 -4.33 -8.96
C ASN A 346 22.49 -4.06 -10.32
N PHE A 347 23.01 -3.08 -11.03
CA PHE A 347 22.67 -2.80 -12.41
C PHE A 347 23.52 -3.70 -13.31
N LYS A 348 23.00 -4.89 -13.64
CA LYS A 348 23.67 -5.87 -14.53
C LYS A 348 23.97 -5.24 -15.89
N ARG A 349 23.03 -4.45 -16.40
CA ARG A 349 23.15 -3.75 -17.68
C ARG A 349 22.33 -2.47 -17.64
N ILE A 350 22.95 -1.38 -18.06
CA ILE A 350 22.31 -0.11 -18.38
C ILE A 350 22.62 0.17 -19.84
N SER A 351 21.61 0.54 -20.63
CA SER A 351 21.77 0.95 -22.01
C SER A 351 20.81 2.10 -22.28
N ALA A 352 21.30 3.20 -22.84
CA ALA A 352 20.47 4.33 -23.20
C ALA A 352 20.77 4.78 -24.63
N GLN A 353 19.71 5.07 -25.37
CA GLN A 353 19.76 5.56 -26.73
C GLN A 353 19.26 7.00 -26.78
N GLY A 354 20.01 7.86 -27.44
CA GLY A 354 19.69 9.27 -27.55
C GLY A 354 20.20 9.88 -28.85
N ASN A 355 19.62 11.04 -29.19
CA ASN A 355 19.95 11.74 -30.43
C ASN A 355 21.39 12.23 -30.48
N GLU A 356 21.94 12.70 -29.34
CA GLU A 356 23.30 13.26 -29.28
C GLU A 356 24.27 12.32 -28.55
N LEU A 357 23.77 11.33 -27.81
CA LEU A 357 24.57 10.49 -26.93
C LEU A 357 23.91 9.12 -26.73
N ASN A 358 24.72 8.07 -26.84
CA ASN A 358 24.39 6.74 -26.37
C ASN A 358 25.21 6.42 -25.11
N LEU A 359 24.64 5.63 -24.21
CA LEU A 359 25.28 5.21 -22.98
C LEU A 359 25.13 3.69 -22.81
N SER A 360 26.16 3.05 -22.29
CA SER A 360 26.08 1.66 -21.83
C SER A 360 26.88 1.50 -20.55
N GLY A 361 26.51 0.57 -19.68
CA GLY A 361 27.21 0.42 -18.41
C GLY A 361 26.66 -0.66 -17.50
N LYS A 362 27.24 -0.71 -16.31
CA LYS A 362 26.87 -1.58 -15.19
C LYS A 362 27.29 -0.92 -13.88
N GLY A 363 26.76 -1.38 -12.76
CA GLY A 363 27.15 -0.83 -11.47
C GLY A 363 26.34 -1.39 -10.32
N GLU A 364 26.43 -0.72 -9.18
CA GLU A 364 25.65 -1.03 -7.99
C GLU A 364 25.24 0.24 -7.24
N MET A 365 24.15 0.14 -6.48
CA MET A 365 23.68 1.13 -5.52
C MET A 365 23.48 0.45 -4.16
N ASP A 366 24.01 1.05 -3.10
CA ASP A 366 23.75 0.65 -1.73
C ASP A 366 22.39 1.20 -1.26
N LEU A 367 21.57 0.37 -0.61
CA LEU A 367 20.23 0.73 -0.17
C LEU A 367 20.20 1.40 1.22
N THR A 368 21.33 1.42 1.92
CA THR A 368 21.46 2.03 3.25
C THR A 368 21.75 3.52 3.15
N ASP A 369 22.73 3.90 2.32
CA ASP A 369 23.20 5.28 2.18
C ASP A 369 22.96 5.89 0.79
N PHE A 370 22.38 5.12 -0.14
CA PHE A 370 22.18 5.52 -1.53
C PHE A 370 23.47 6.00 -2.21
N SER A 371 24.58 5.32 -1.93
CA SER A 371 25.83 5.46 -2.67
C SER A 371 25.81 4.59 -3.93
N CYS A 372 26.30 5.14 -5.03
CA CYS A 372 26.39 4.49 -6.33
C CYS A 372 27.86 4.22 -6.69
N ARG A 373 28.12 3.09 -7.37
CA ARG A 373 29.36 2.81 -8.09
C ARG A 373 29.01 2.30 -9.47
N VAL A 374 29.16 3.13 -10.50
CA VAL A 374 28.69 2.84 -11.85
C VAL A 374 29.79 3.05 -12.87
N GLU A 375 30.00 2.06 -13.73
CA GLU A 375 30.89 2.12 -14.89
C GLU A 375 30.05 2.37 -16.14
N LEU A 376 30.31 3.50 -16.79
CA LEU A 376 29.63 3.94 -18.00
C LEU A 376 30.60 4.03 -19.17
N LYS A 377 30.08 3.79 -20.37
CA LYS A 377 30.71 4.08 -21.65
C LYS A 377 29.79 5.02 -22.42
N LEU A 378 30.26 6.25 -22.61
CA LEU A 378 29.53 7.30 -23.30
C LEU A 378 29.99 7.34 -24.76
N SER A 379 29.06 7.18 -25.70
CA SER A 379 29.34 7.17 -27.15
C SER A 379 28.58 8.33 -27.81
N PRO A 380 29.26 9.40 -28.26
CA PRO A 380 28.58 10.54 -28.89
C PRO A 380 27.84 10.10 -30.15
N ASN A 381 26.57 10.42 -30.31
CA ASN A 381 25.83 10.16 -31.55
C ASN A 381 25.90 11.39 -32.47
N ILE A 382 27.12 11.84 -32.76
CA ILE A 382 27.39 13.06 -33.52
C ILE A 382 28.24 12.70 -34.73
N ALA A 383 27.92 13.26 -35.89
CA ALA A 383 28.66 13.03 -37.13
C ALA A 383 30.16 13.29 -36.93
N GLY A 384 30.98 12.30 -37.30
CA GLY A 384 32.43 12.33 -37.12
C GLY A 384 32.94 11.91 -35.73
N TYR A 385 32.05 11.65 -34.76
CA TYR A 385 32.43 11.25 -33.39
C TYR A 385 31.80 9.94 -32.92
N SER A 386 30.90 9.33 -33.71
CA SER A 386 30.16 8.10 -33.36
C SER A 386 31.02 6.86 -33.08
N GLN A 387 32.26 6.85 -33.56
CA GLN A 387 33.23 5.77 -33.34
C GLN A 387 33.98 5.86 -32.00
N TYR A 388 33.90 6.98 -31.29
CA TYR A 388 34.63 7.19 -30.05
C TYR A 388 33.80 6.83 -28.82
N GLN A 389 34.49 6.43 -27.76
CA GLN A 389 33.86 6.03 -26.51
C GLN A 389 34.63 6.65 -25.34
N LEU A 390 33.90 7.26 -24.41
CA LEU A 390 34.46 7.82 -23.19
C LEU A 390 34.08 6.94 -21.99
N PRO A 391 35.03 6.16 -21.43
CA PRO A 391 34.79 5.39 -20.22
C PRO A 391 34.78 6.31 -18.99
N VAL A 392 33.69 6.28 -18.23
CA VAL A 392 33.46 7.11 -17.04
C VAL A 392 33.08 6.22 -15.86
N SER A 393 33.77 6.39 -14.75
CA SER A 393 33.41 5.76 -13.48
C SER A 393 32.76 6.79 -12.56
N LEU A 394 31.53 6.53 -12.15
CA LEU A 394 30.76 7.33 -11.19
C LEU A 394 30.84 6.69 -9.81
N PHE A 395 31.04 7.49 -8.76
CA PHE A 395 31.10 7.01 -7.37
C PHE A 395 30.61 8.05 -6.36
N GLY A 396 30.15 7.60 -5.19
CA GLY A 396 29.63 8.46 -4.13
C GLY A 396 28.10 8.55 -4.13
N PRO A 397 27.49 9.61 -3.57
CA PRO A 397 26.03 9.72 -3.48
C PRO A 397 25.35 9.68 -4.85
N CYS A 398 24.33 8.84 -5.05
CA CYS A 398 23.70 8.66 -6.38
C CYS A 398 23.08 9.95 -6.96
N ARG A 399 22.62 10.88 -6.11
CA ARG A 399 22.01 12.15 -6.55
C ARG A 399 23.03 13.21 -7.00
N SER A 400 24.28 13.06 -6.57
CA SER A 400 25.37 14.00 -6.89
C SER A 400 26.70 13.23 -6.92
N PRO A 401 26.86 12.29 -7.87
CA PRO A 401 28.02 11.43 -7.91
C PRO A 401 29.25 12.22 -8.33
N GLN A 402 30.40 11.83 -7.78
CA GLN A 402 31.69 12.21 -8.34
C GLN A 402 32.00 11.33 -9.54
N TYR A 403 32.83 11.81 -10.45
CA TYR A 403 33.22 11.06 -11.64
C TYR A 403 34.72 11.05 -11.86
N ARG A 404 35.20 9.99 -12.52
CA ARG A 404 36.57 9.86 -13.02
C ARG A 404 36.54 9.30 -14.43
N VAL A 405 37.28 9.91 -15.34
CA VAL A 405 37.49 9.37 -16.69
C VAL A 405 38.68 8.44 -16.68
N SER A 406 38.49 7.22 -17.19
CA SER A 406 39.55 6.23 -17.28
C SER A 406 40.38 6.46 -18.54
N LEU A 407 41.48 7.20 -18.40
CA LEU A 407 42.46 7.45 -19.47
C LEU A 407 43.31 6.20 -19.69
N ASP A 408 42.81 5.26 -20.48
CA ASP A 408 43.58 4.11 -20.95
C ASP A 408 44.29 4.42 -22.28
N LYS A 409 45.18 3.51 -22.70
CA LYS A 409 45.92 3.65 -23.96
C LYS A 409 44.96 3.80 -25.16
N LYS A 410 43.80 3.15 -25.10
CA LYS A 410 42.78 3.18 -26.16
C LYS A 410 42.15 4.57 -26.29
N LEU A 411 41.73 5.20 -25.20
CA LEU A 411 41.22 6.58 -25.21
C LEU A 411 42.33 7.55 -25.63
N GLY A 412 43.56 7.34 -25.16
CA GLY A 412 44.73 8.13 -25.59
C GLY A 412 44.97 8.08 -27.10
N ASP A 413 44.89 6.89 -27.70
CA ASP A 413 45.04 6.71 -29.15
C ASP A 413 43.85 7.28 -29.94
N GLN A 414 42.61 7.17 -29.41
CA GLN A 414 41.43 7.82 -29.97
C GLN A 414 41.57 9.34 -30.01
N LEU A 415 41.99 9.97 -28.90
CA LEU A 415 42.20 11.42 -28.84
C LEU A 415 43.30 11.89 -29.82
N LYS A 416 44.40 11.14 -29.95
CA LYS A 416 45.43 11.42 -30.96
C LYS A 416 44.88 11.34 -32.38
N GLN A 417 44.03 10.35 -32.67
CA GLN A 417 43.42 10.20 -33.97
C GLN A 417 42.50 11.38 -34.30
N ILE A 418 41.66 11.81 -33.35
CA ILE A 418 40.81 13.00 -33.49
C ILE A 418 41.64 14.25 -33.83
N LEU A 419 42.74 14.46 -33.11
CA LEU A 419 43.62 15.61 -33.33
C LEU A 419 44.25 15.56 -34.74
N LYS A 420 44.71 14.39 -35.19
CA LYS A 420 45.27 14.20 -36.54
C LYS A 420 44.23 14.51 -37.62
N ASP A 421 43.02 14.00 -37.48
CA ASP A 421 41.97 14.18 -38.48
C ASP A 421 41.52 15.66 -38.56
N LYS A 422 41.43 16.36 -37.42
CA LYS A 422 41.13 17.80 -37.40
C LYS A 422 42.25 18.70 -37.92
N LEU A 423 43.51 18.29 -37.77
CA LEU A 423 44.64 19.00 -38.37
C LEU A 423 44.69 18.80 -39.89
N LYS A 424 44.29 17.63 -40.40
CA LYS A 424 44.19 17.37 -41.84
C LYS A 424 43.04 18.11 -42.53
N GLU A 425 41.89 18.29 -41.87
CA GLU A 425 40.75 19.07 -42.38
C GLU A 425 41.01 20.59 -42.47
N ARG A 426 42.11 21.10 -41.89
CA ARG A 426 42.47 22.54 -41.90
C ARG A 426 43.44 22.93 -43.03
N HIS A 427 43.91 21.97 -43.81
CA HIS A 427 44.65 22.16 -45.06
C HIS A 427 43.77 21.73 -46.23
#